data_AF-A0AAN8FJB3-F1
#
_entry.id   AF-A0AAN8FJB3-F1
#
_cell.length_a   1.000
_cell.length_b   1.000
_cell.length_c   1.000
_cell.angle_alpha   90.00
_cell.angle_beta   90.00
_cell.angle_gamma   90.00
#
_symmetry.space_group_name_H-M   'P 1'
#
loop_
_entity.id
_entity.type
_entity.pdbx_description
1 polymer ?
#
loop_
_entity_poly.entity_id
_entity_poly.type
_entity_poly.pdbx_seq_one_letter_code
_entity_poly.pdbx_strand_id
1 'polypeptide(L)'
;MTESDIDKEVEKMLSLDDDEDSRVAILQSQVSVLIEQVWKLSQHAVQSEQPMELDKLVTATALNFRDAMQRVREGDVIPPVELAPFNPADAEQAIGLQTGAAHDHTTDTEQPRPSQTKQEPSSDNAAPAKPQPSSKEKWDEVPNVYHYTRVDIGPPQEDPLHLFHPCTCNIFRTKAQTALPSLRSDLARSKPVNNMFGLANVASSVLDPFWGDRRKEEELLAKDSKHLTVSGLAHATAAHRSSCYAYSSALRNARGKHIDHPPLFSAFPRYHIKSYYNQVIERLDQIPKEYDDSPANPTIVALPLSFL
;
A
#
# COMPACT_ATOMS: atom_id res chain seq x y z
N MET A 1 -58.90 -3.32 14.44
CA MET A 1 -57.97 -4.14 15.23
C MET A 1 -58.61 -4.30 16.59
N THR A 2 -58.91 -5.54 16.95
CA THR A 2 -59.48 -5.87 18.25
C THR A 2 -58.36 -5.98 19.27
N GLU A 3 -58.64 -5.79 20.56
CA GLU A 3 -57.67 -5.90 21.65
C GLU A 3 -56.95 -7.26 21.64
N SER A 4 -57.67 -8.32 21.25
CA SER A 4 -57.13 -9.67 21.02
C SER A 4 -56.07 -9.76 19.91
N ASP A 5 -56.04 -8.83 18.95
CA ASP A 5 -55.03 -8.83 17.88
C ASP A 5 -53.71 -8.22 18.36
N ILE A 6 -53.77 -7.31 19.35
CA ILE A 6 -52.60 -6.66 19.94
C ILE A 6 -51.90 -7.64 20.88
N ASP A 7 -52.66 -8.36 21.71
CA ASP A 7 -52.09 -9.37 22.62
C ASP A 7 -51.36 -10.48 21.87
N LYS A 8 -51.90 -10.93 20.73
CA LYS A 8 -51.25 -11.93 19.87
C LYS A 8 -49.95 -11.45 19.24
N GLU A 9 -49.87 -10.17 18.85
CA GLU A 9 -48.65 -9.64 18.25
C GLU A 9 -47.56 -9.40 19.31
N VAL A 10 -47.94 -8.99 20.52
CA VAL A 10 -47.00 -8.86 21.65
C VAL A 10 -46.43 -10.21 22.05
N GLU A 11 -47.26 -11.25 22.14
CA GLU A 11 -46.79 -12.61 22.47
C GLU A 11 -45.90 -13.19 21.36
N LYS A 12 -46.18 -12.86 20.10
CA LYS A 12 -45.33 -13.24 18.96
C LYS A 12 -43.98 -12.51 18.98
N MET A 13 -43.93 -11.23 19.34
CA MET A 13 -42.67 -10.49 19.48
C MET A 13 -41.80 -11.06 20.62
N LEU A 14 -42.41 -11.45 21.75
CA LEU A 14 -41.69 -12.06 22.87
C LEU A 14 -41.14 -13.45 22.54
N SER A 15 -41.79 -14.21 21.66
CA SER A 15 -41.30 -15.54 21.24
C SER A 15 -40.15 -15.52 20.22
N LEU A 16 -39.87 -14.39 19.57
CA LEU A 16 -38.80 -14.29 18.56
C LEU A 16 -37.41 -14.05 19.17
N ASP A 17 -37.35 -13.49 20.37
CA ASP A 17 -36.09 -13.20 21.06
C ASP A 17 -35.43 -14.50 21.59
N ASP A 18 -36.22 -15.50 21.98
CA ASP A 18 -35.71 -16.82 22.44
C ASP A 18 -34.99 -17.60 21.33
N ASP A 19 -35.46 -17.47 20.08
CA ASP A 19 -34.85 -18.13 18.92
C ASP A 19 -33.50 -17.49 18.53
N GLU A 20 -33.38 -16.16 18.66
CA GLU A 20 -32.12 -15.44 18.44
C GLU A 20 -31.08 -15.80 19.50
N ASP A 21 -31.47 -15.86 20.77
CA ASP A 21 -30.57 -16.27 21.87
C ASP A 21 -30.10 -17.72 21.71
N SER A 22 -30.96 -18.63 21.25
CA SER A 22 -30.56 -19.99 20.92
C SER A 22 -29.55 -20.03 19.76
N ARG A 23 -29.68 -19.17 18.75
CA ARG A 23 -28.73 -19.08 17.63
C ARG A 23 -27.40 -18.51 18.06
N VAL A 24 -27.41 -17.49 18.93
CA VAL A 24 -26.20 -16.91 19.52
C VAL A 24 -25.46 -17.94 20.38
N ALA A 25 -26.18 -18.72 21.18
CA ALA A 25 -25.60 -19.80 21.99
C ALA A 25 -24.94 -20.89 21.13
N ILE A 26 -25.59 -21.28 20.01
CA ILE A 26 -25.03 -22.24 19.05
C ILE A 26 -23.75 -21.68 18.41
N LEU A 27 -23.77 -20.41 17.97
CA LEU A 27 -22.60 -19.77 17.38
C LEU A 27 -21.44 -19.64 18.37
N GLN A 28 -21.72 -19.26 19.61
CA GLN A 28 -20.71 -19.20 20.66
C GLN A 28 -20.09 -20.57 20.92
N SER A 29 -20.89 -21.64 20.98
CA SER A 29 -20.39 -23.00 21.11
C SER A 29 -19.49 -23.41 19.94
N GLN A 30 -19.87 -23.09 18.71
CA GLN A 30 -19.06 -23.38 17.53
C GLN A 30 -17.73 -22.62 17.53
N VAL A 31 -17.74 -21.35 17.94
CA VAL A 31 -16.53 -20.53 18.06
C VAL A 31 -15.59 -21.10 19.13
N SER A 32 -16.09 -21.54 20.28
CA SER A 32 -15.27 -22.19 21.33
C SER A 32 -14.59 -23.46 20.83
N VAL A 33 -15.32 -24.31 20.09
CA VAL A 33 -14.76 -25.54 19.50
C VAL A 33 -13.67 -25.22 18.49
N LEU A 34 -13.89 -24.20 17.64
CA LEU A 34 -12.92 -23.80 16.62
C LEU A 34 -11.65 -23.22 17.26
N ILE A 35 -11.78 -22.40 18.31
CA ILE A 35 -10.64 -21.84 19.05
C ILE A 35 -9.78 -22.97 19.64
N GLU A 36 -10.42 -23.99 20.22
CA GLU A 36 -9.69 -25.13 20.79
C GLU A 36 -8.97 -25.96 19.73
N GLN A 37 -9.58 -26.15 18.55
CA GLN A 37 -8.95 -26.82 17.42
C GLN A 37 -7.74 -26.05 16.88
N VAL A 38 -7.86 -24.72 16.73
CA VAL A 38 -6.75 -23.86 16.32
C VAL A 38 -5.61 -23.89 17.33
N TRP A 39 -5.93 -23.89 18.63
CA TRP A 39 -4.93 -23.98 19.69
C TRP A 39 -4.19 -25.33 19.66
N LYS A 40 -4.90 -26.44 19.46
CA LYS A 40 -4.29 -27.78 19.30
C LYS A 40 -3.38 -27.87 18.08
N LEU A 41 -3.81 -27.30 16.94
CA LEU A 41 -2.99 -27.25 15.73
C LEU A 41 -1.74 -26.38 15.91
N SER A 42 -1.87 -25.26 16.63
CA SER A 42 -0.74 -24.39 16.96
C SER A 42 0.28 -25.11 17.87
N GLN A 43 -0.16 -25.83 18.89
CA GLN A 43 0.75 -26.64 19.72
C GLN A 43 1.42 -27.78 18.94
N HIS A 44 0.68 -28.44 18.04
CA HIS A 44 1.24 -29.52 17.23
C HIS A 44 2.28 -29.00 16.22
N ALA A 45 2.07 -27.81 15.66
CA ALA A 45 3.05 -27.17 14.78
C ALA A 45 4.37 -26.88 15.54
N VAL A 46 4.28 -26.38 16.77
CA VAL A 46 5.44 -26.08 17.64
C VAL A 46 6.17 -27.35 18.07
N GLN A 47 5.49 -28.48 18.24
CA GLN A 47 6.13 -29.76 18.61
C GLN A 47 6.70 -30.53 17.39
N SER A 48 6.20 -30.27 16.18
CA SER A 48 6.73 -30.88 14.94
C SER A 48 8.03 -30.25 14.45
N GLU A 49 8.41 -29.10 14.99
CA GLU A 49 9.78 -28.56 14.88
C GLU A 49 10.70 -29.25 15.91
N GLN A 50 11.00 -30.53 15.68
CA GLN A 50 12.18 -31.10 16.31
C GLN A 50 13.44 -30.43 15.71
N PRO A 51 14.38 -29.95 16.55
CA PRO A 51 15.68 -29.54 16.06
C PRO A 51 16.39 -30.80 15.58
N MET A 52 16.46 -30.96 14.26
CA MET A 52 17.40 -31.91 13.66
C MET A 52 18.79 -31.55 14.20
N GLU A 53 19.51 -32.49 14.81
CA GLU A 53 20.90 -32.32 15.29
C GLU A 53 21.78 -31.79 14.13
N LEU A 54 21.85 -30.46 13.99
CA LEU A 54 22.68 -29.77 13.02
C LEU A 54 23.94 -29.18 13.68
N ASP A 55 24.22 -29.51 14.94
CA ASP A 55 25.38 -28.97 15.66
C ASP A 55 26.66 -29.80 15.50
N LYS A 56 26.58 -31.02 14.95
CA LYS A 56 27.77 -31.88 14.79
C LYS A 56 28.38 -31.85 13.39
N LEU A 57 27.64 -31.41 12.35
CA LEU A 57 28.14 -31.37 10.98
C LEU A 57 28.68 -29.99 10.56
N VAL A 58 28.14 -28.91 11.14
CA VAL A 58 28.53 -27.52 10.82
C VAL A 58 29.94 -27.20 11.33
N THR A 59 30.34 -27.77 12.46
CA THR A 59 31.67 -27.55 13.04
C THR A 59 32.78 -28.22 12.22
N ALA A 60 32.50 -29.36 11.58
CA ALA A 60 33.46 -30.05 10.73
C ALA A 60 33.63 -29.39 9.34
N THR A 61 32.57 -28.76 8.82
CA THR A 61 32.62 -28.03 7.53
C THR A 61 33.19 -26.62 7.66
N ALA A 62 32.94 -25.94 8.79
CA ALA A 62 33.51 -24.61 9.06
C ALA A 62 35.03 -24.63 9.21
N LEU A 63 35.61 -25.72 9.76
CA LEU A 63 37.06 -25.91 9.84
C LEU A 63 37.70 -26.05 8.45
N ASN A 64 37.04 -26.76 7.53
CA ASN A 64 37.54 -26.93 6.15
C ASN A 64 37.49 -25.63 5.33
N PHE A 65 36.48 -24.78 5.53
CA PHE A 65 36.40 -23.51 4.80
C PHE A 65 37.43 -22.49 5.30
N ARG A 66 37.67 -22.43 6.62
CA ARG A 66 38.65 -21.53 7.22
C ARG A 66 40.07 -21.87 6.77
N ASP A 67 40.43 -23.15 6.77
CA ASP A 67 41.75 -23.61 6.28
C ASP A 67 41.91 -23.40 4.77
N ALA A 68 40.84 -23.58 3.98
CA ALA A 68 40.85 -23.29 2.55
C ALA A 68 41.10 -21.80 2.25
N MET A 69 40.43 -20.89 2.98
CA MET A 69 40.62 -19.44 2.80
C MET A 69 41.97 -18.94 3.32
N GLN A 70 42.56 -19.62 4.31
CA GLN A 70 43.90 -19.30 4.79
C GLN A 70 44.98 -19.67 3.76
N ARG A 71 44.83 -20.80 3.06
CA ARG A 71 45.75 -21.20 1.97
C ARG A 71 45.70 -20.29 0.76
N VAL A 72 44.56 -19.67 0.47
CA VAL A 72 44.46 -18.65 -0.61
C VAL A 72 45.26 -17.39 -0.27
N ARG A 73 45.37 -17.04 1.02
CA ARG A 73 46.12 -15.85 1.47
C ARG A 73 47.63 -16.06 1.54
N GLU A 74 48.09 -17.29 1.73
CA GLU A 74 49.53 -17.61 1.80
C GLU A 74 50.20 -17.65 0.41
N GLY A 75 49.43 -17.74 -0.68
CA GLY A 75 49.95 -17.77 -2.06
C GLY A 75 50.15 -16.39 -2.71
N ASP A 76 49.43 -15.36 -2.24
CA ASP A 76 49.46 -14.02 -2.84
C ASP A 76 50.36 -13.08 -2.04
N VAL A 77 51.67 -13.22 -2.24
CA VAL A 77 52.62 -12.14 -1.92
C VAL A 77 52.42 -11.04 -2.95
N ILE A 78 51.48 -10.13 -2.69
CA ILE A 78 51.31 -8.91 -3.46
C ILE A 78 52.55 -8.03 -3.17
N PRO A 79 53.39 -7.71 -4.16
CA PRO A 79 54.49 -6.78 -3.93
C PRO A 79 53.91 -5.42 -3.50
N PRO A 80 54.56 -4.70 -2.58
CA PRO A 80 54.07 -3.43 -2.09
C PRO A 80 53.91 -2.46 -3.27
N VAL A 81 52.65 -2.10 -3.57
CA VAL A 81 52.34 -1.01 -4.49
C VAL A 81 52.64 0.27 -3.74
N GLU A 82 53.80 0.88 -4.04
CA GLU A 82 54.05 2.28 -3.70
C GLU A 82 53.04 3.14 -4.44
N LEU A 83 52.01 3.59 -3.71
CA LEU A 83 51.14 4.64 -4.20
C LEU A 83 51.95 5.94 -4.22
N ALA A 84 51.97 6.59 -5.38
CA ALA A 84 52.64 7.88 -5.53
C ALA A 84 52.10 8.88 -4.50
N PRO A 85 52.96 9.71 -3.89
CA PRO A 85 52.55 10.69 -2.90
C PRO A 85 51.52 11.64 -3.49
N PHE A 86 50.43 11.85 -2.74
CA PHE A 86 49.31 12.70 -3.12
C PHE A 86 49.78 14.12 -3.45
N ASN A 87 49.49 14.58 -4.67
CA ASN A 87 49.81 15.93 -5.13
C ASN A 87 48.56 16.82 -5.03
N PRO A 88 48.50 17.78 -4.09
CA PRO A 88 47.33 18.64 -3.91
C PRO A 88 47.06 19.56 -5.11
N ALA A 89 48.06 19.86 -5.95
CA ALA A 89 47.87 20.70 -7.13
C ALA A 89 46.99 20.05 -8.23
N ASP A 90 47.00 18.71 -8.32
CA ASP A 90 46.19 17.99 -9.31
C ASP A 90 44.70 17.93 -8.88
N ALA A 91 44.44 18.01 -7.57
CA ALA A 91 43.08 18.04 -7.03
C ALA A 91 42.38 19.39 -7.27
N GLU A 92 43.13 20.50 -7.28
CA GLU A 92 42.58 21.84 -7.51
C GLU A 92 42.18 22.07 -8.97
N GLN A 93 42.88 21.45 -9.94
CA GLN A 93 42.51 21.53 -11.35
C GLN A 93 41.21 20.79 -11.69
N ALA A 94 40.87 19.73 -10.94
CA ALA A 94 39.62 18.98 -11.12
C ALA A 94 38.37 19.75 -10.66
N ILE A 95 38.54 20.78 -9.84
CA ILE A 95 37.44 21.55 -9.22
C ILE A 95 37.24 22.92 -9.92
N GLY A 96 38.21 23.40 -10.70
CA GLY A 96 38.24 24.75 -11.28
C GLY A 96 37.48 24.99 -12.59
N LEU A 97 36.89 23.99 -13.25
CA LEU A 97 36.12 24.18 -14.49
C LEU A 97 34.61 24.15 -14.24
N GLN A 98 34.03 25.20 -13.64
CA GLN A 98 32.63 25.64 -13.85
C GLN A 98 32.24 26.88 -13.01
N THR A 99 32.94 28.01 -13.16
CA THR A 99 32.37 29.30 -12.73
C THR A 99 32.80 30.44 -13.66
N GLY A 100 31.83 30.98 -14.39
CA GLY A 100 31.93 32.14 -15.29
C GLY A 100 31.04 31.89 -16.51
N ALA A 101 29.92 32.58 -16.72
CA ALA A 101 29.84 34.03 -16.79
C ALA A 101 28.53 34.60 -16.22
N ALA A 102 28.70 35.71 -15.51
CA ALA A 102 27.66 36.67 -15.18
C ALA A 102 27.24 37.46 -16.43
N HIS A 103 25.96 37.80 -16.52
CA HIS A 103 25.48 38.93 -17.30
C HIS A 103 24.41 39.66 -16.48
N ASP A 104 24.77 40.87 -16.04
CA ASP A 104 23.86 41.91 -15.58
C ASP A 104 22.96 42.37 -16.73
N HIS A 105 21.67 42.55 -16.46
CA HIS A 105 20.94 43.73 -16.93
C HIS A 105 19.66 43.97 -16.12
N THR A 106 19.63 45.09 -15.40
CA THR A 106 18.46 45.75 -14.82
C THR A 106 17.59 46.38 -15.91
N THR A 107 16.26 46.36 -15.72
CA THR A 107 15.36 47.52 -15.92
C THR A 107 13.94 47.21 -15.40
N ASP A 108 13.44 48.13 -14.58
CA ASP A 108 12.06 48.30 -14.15
C ASP A 108 11.12 48.53 -15.36
N THR A 109 9.88 48.04 -15.29
CA THR A 109 8.68 48.76 -15.75
C THR A 109 7.42 48.17 -15.12
N GLU A 110 6.61 49.08 -14.56
CA GLU A 110 5.29 48.89 -13.95
C GLU A 110 4.22 48.21 -14.82
N GLN A 111 3.28 47.58 -14.10
CA GLN A 111 1.86 47.23 -14.33
C GLN A 111 1.08 47.98 -15.45
N PRO A 112 -0.10 47.48 -15.93
CA PRO A 112 -1.13 46.81 -15.13
C PRO A 112 -1.96 45.65 -15.73
N ARG A 113 -2.52 44.91 -14.76
CA ARG A 113 -3.70 44.04 -14.78
C ARG A 113 -4.94 44.74 -15.37
N PRO A 114 -5.83 44.03 -16.09
CA PRO A 114 -7.24 44.38 -16.15
C PRO A 114 -8.13 43.45 -15.30
N SER A 115 -9.03 44.13 -14.60
CA SER A 115 -10.25 43.75 -13.87
C SER A 115 -11.09 42.66 -14.57
N GLN A 116 -11.60 41.66 -13.86
CA GLN A 116 -12.90 41.67 -13.16
C GLN A 116 -14.02 42.42 -13.90
N THR A 117 -14.90 41.65 -14.55
CA THR A 117 -16.25 42.09 -14.92
C THR A 117 -17.26 41.17 -14.26
N LYS A 118 -18.06 41.78 -13.38
CA LYS A 118 -19.21 41.23 -12.69
C LYS A 118 -20.45 41.63 -13.51
N GLN A 119 -21.26 40.68 -13.95
CA GLN A 119 -22.61 40.95 -14.49
C GLN A 119 -23.57 39.82 -14.06
N GLU A 120 -24.42 40.15 -13.10
CA GLU A 120 -25.84 39.78 -13.00
C GLU A 120 -26.57 41.14 -12.87
N PRO A 121 -27.78 41.35 -13.43
CA PRO A 121 -29.01 40.80 -12.81
C PRO A 121 -30.22 40.56 -13.76
N SER A 122 -31.18 39.76 -13.29
CA SER A 122 -32.66 39.88 -13.42
C SER A 122 -33.26 38.47 -13.28
N SER A 123 -34.08 38.13 -12.28
CA SER A 123 -35.39 38.64 -11.84
C SER A 123 -36.55 38.21 -12.76
N ASP A 124 -37.51 37.54 -12.12
CA ASP A 124 -38.94 37.39 -12.45
C ASP A 124 -39.40 36.28 -13.40
N ASN A 125 -40.00 35.20 -12.88
CA ASN A 125 -41.45 35.18 -12.62
C ASN A 125 -42.02 33.82 -12.19
N ALA A 126 -43.13 33.92 -11.47
CA ALA A 126 -43.84 32.90 -10.73
C ALA A 126 -44.71 31.93 -11.56
N ALA A 127 -45.02 30.82 -10.88
CA ALA A 127 -46.11 29.82 -10.98
C ALA A 127 -47.44 30.26 -11.69
N PRO A 128 -48.39 29.36 -12.08
CA PRO A 128 -48.80 28.16 -11.31
C PRO A 128 -49.42 26.92 -12.01
N ALA A 129 -49.61 25.88 -11.17
CA ALA A 129 -50.72 24.89 -11.09
C ALA A 129 -50.82 23.68 -12.05
N LYS A 130 -50.51 22.49 -11.47
CA LYS A 130 -51.34 21.25 -11.24
C LYS A 130 -52.40 20.81 -12.30
N PRO A 131 -52.66 19.48 -12.49
CA PRO A 131 -52.96 18.53 -11.39
C PRO A 131 -52.42 17.09 -11.50
N GLN A 132 -52.37 16.44 -10.33
CA GLN A 132 -52.19 14.99 -10.14
C GLN A 132 -53.43 14.21 -10.58
N PRO A 133 -53.29 12.86 -10.68
CA PRO A 133 -54.14 12.02 -9.84
C PRO A 133 -53.38 10.94 -9.05
N SER A 134 -53.82 10.77 -7.79
CA SER A 134 -54.04 9.54 -6.99
C SER A 134 -53.49 8.21 -7.54
N SER A 135 -52.99 7.23 -6.78
CA SER A 135 -52.96 6.92 -5.34
C SER A 135 -52.40 5.50 -5.19
N LYS A 136 -51.83 5.16 -4.01
CA LYS A 136 -51.44 3.80 -3.53
C LYS A 136 -50.16 3.28 -4.21
N GLU A 137 -49.11 2.82 -3.54
CA GLU A 137 -48.97 2.12 -2.25
C GLU A 137 -47.75 2.67 -1.49
N LYS A 138 -47.95 2.97 -0.20
CA LYS A 138 -46.91 3.38 0.72
C LYS A 138 -46.37 2.12 1.40
N TRP A 139 -45.37 1.51 0.80
CA TRP A 139 -44.44 0.68 1.56
C TRP A 139 -43.51 1.67 2.27
N ASP A 140 -43.58 1.70 3.60
CA ASP A 140 -42.60 2.41 4.42
C ASP A 140 -41.24 1.71 4.25
N GLU A 141 -40.54 2.04 3.16
CA GLU A 141 -39.12 1.77 3.00
C GLU A 141 -38.37 2.64 4.01
N VAL A 142 -37.77 1.98 4.99
CA VAL A 142 -36.74 2.57 5.85
C VAL A 142 -35.64 3.13 4.95
N PRO A 143 -35.41 4.45 4.89
CA PRO A 143 -34.38 4.99 4.02
C PRO A 143 -33.04 4.84 4.74
N ASN A 144 -32.40 3.68 4.59
CA ASN A 144 -30.95 3.59 4.80
C ASN A 144 -30.23 3.58 3.45
N VAL A 145 -30.58 4.54 2.61
CA VAL A 145 -29.84 4.84 1.38
C VAL A 145 -28.80 5.89 1.75
N TYR A 146 -27.66 5.45 2.26
CA TYR A 146 -26.46 6.27 2.13
C TYR A 146 -26.23 6.48 0.63
N HIS A 147 -26.65 7.62 0.10
CA HIS A 147 -26.32 8.06 -1.25
C HIS A 147 -24.82 8.38 -1.26
N TYR A 148 -23.99 7.33 -1.36
CA TYR A 148 -22.57 7.51 -1.65
C TYR A 148 -22.46 8.11 -3.05
N THR A 149 -21.92 9.32 -3.13
CA THR A 149 -21.58 9.93 -4.41
C THR A 149 -20.54 9.03 -5.09
N ARG A 150 -20.87 8.50 -6.28
CA ARG A 150 -19.95 7.67 -7.05
C ARG A 150 -19.02 8.56 -7.87
N VAL A 151 -17.76 8.18 -7.94
CA VAL A 151 -16.74 8.81 -8.81
C VAL A 151 -16.19 7.73 -9.71
N ASP A 152 -16.44 7.88 -11.00
CA ASP A 152 -15.86 7.02 -12.02
C ASP A 152 -14.43 7.49 -12.29
N ILE A 153 -13.47 6.57 -12.17
CA ILE A 153 -12.08 6.85 -12.53
C ILE A 153 -11.99 6.98 -14.06
N GLY A 154 -11.37 8.07 -14.50
CA GLY A 154 -11.14 8.37 -15.91
C GLY A 154 -10.06 7.48 -16.57
N PRO A 155 -9.69 7.76 -17.83
CA PRO A 155 -8.67 7.00 -18.53
C PRO A 155 -7.29 7.12 -17.86
N PRO A 156 -6.40 6.12 -18.00
CA PRO A 156 -5.10 6.10 -17.33
C PRO A 156 -4.21 7.31 -17.63
N GLN A 157 -4.38 7.96 -18.79
CA GLN A 157 -3.57 9.10 -19.19
C GLN A 157 -3.95 10.39 -18.46
N GLU A 158 -5.18 10.49 -17.96
CA GLU A 158 -5.75 11.73 -17.43
C GLU A 158 -6.00 11.66 -15.92
N ASP A 159 -6.43 10.50 -15.41
CA ASP A 159 -6.83 10.37 -14.01
C ASP A 159 -5.68 9.87 -13.13
N PRO A 160 -5.19 10.68 -12.16
CA PRO A 160 -4.12 10.28 -11.25
C PRO A 160 -4.50 9.10 -10.34
N LEU A 161 -5.80 8.84 -10.11
CA LEU A 161 -6.28 7.73 -9.28
C LEU A 161 -6.27 6.39 -10.00
N HIS A 162 -6.14 6.39 -11.34
CA HIS A 162 -6.08 5.17 -12.12
C HIS A 162 -4.77 4.41 -11.86
N LEU A 163 -4.83 3.09 -11.60
CA LEU A 163 -3.64 2.30 -11.23
C LEU A 163 -2.54 2.27 -12.29
N PHE A 164 -2.91 2.30 -13.57
CA PHE A 164 -1.96 2.41 -14.68
C PHE A 164 -1.55 3.83 -15.05
N HIS A 165 -1.94 4.84 -14.25
CA HIS A 165 -1.55 6.21 -14.52
C HIS A 165 -0.01 6.36 -14.47
N PRO A 166 0.63 6.85 -15.55
CA PRO A 166 2.08 7.03 -15.62
C PRO A 166 2.46 8.35 -14.93
N CYS A 167 2.33 8.39 -13.60
CA CYS A 167 2.68 9.58 -12.82
C CYS A 167 4.17 9.92 -13.00
N THR A 168 4.48 11.21 -13.07
CA THR A 168 5.83 11.74 -13.29
C THR A 168 6.57 12.09 -11.99
N CYS A 169 6.03 11.71 -10.83
CA CYS A 169 6.69 11.96 -9.55
C CYS A 169 7.92 11.04 -9.36
N ASN A 170 8.82 11.47 -8.46
CA ASN A 170 10.17 10.88 -8.29
C ASN A 170 10.18 9.41 -7.83
N ILE A 171 9.03 8.83 -7.46
CA ILE A 171 8.93 7.44 -7.02
C ILE A 171 8.66 6.45 -8.16
N PHE A 172 8.23 6.93 -9.33
CA PHE A 172 8.00 6.10 -10.51
C PHE A 172 9.13 6.28 -11.52
N ARG A 173 9.32 5.28 -12.39
CA ARG A 173 10.49 5.12 -13.28
C ARG A 173 11.80 4.92 -12.51
N THR A 174 11.69 4.61 -11.22
CA THR A 174 12.79 4.24 -10.33
C THR A 174 12.56 2.84 -9.77
N LYS A 175 13.44 2.42 -8.87
CA LYS A 175 13.32 1.17 -8.12
C LYS A 175 12.26 1.30 -7.02
N ALA A 176 11.59 0.20 -6.67
CA ALA A 176 10.53 0.20 -5.65
C ALA A 176 11.01 0.70 -4.28
N GLN A 177 12.29 0.48 -3.94
CA GLN A 177 12.89 1.00 -2.69
C GLN A 177 12.77 2.52 -2.52
N THR A 178 12.66 3.28 -3.61
CA THR A 178 12.51 4.74 -3.54
C THR A 178 11.17 5.14 -2.93
N ALA A 179 10.12 4.35 -3.20
CA ALA A 179 8.78 4.57 -2.65
C ALA A 179 8.58 3.85 -1.32
N LEU A 180 9.15 2.65 -1.19
CA LEU A 180 8.99 1.75 -0.04
C LEU A 180 10.37 1.39 0.51
N PRO A 181 11.00 2.29 1.30
CA PRO A 181 12.36 2.10 1.80
C PRO A 181 12.48 0.96 2.82
N SER A 182 11.37 0.57 3.46
CA SER A 182 11.33 -0.50 4.46
C SER A 182 11.34 -1.92 3.86
N LEU A 183 11.28 -2.06 2.53
CA LEU A 183 11.34 -3.39 1.90
C LEU A 183 12.65 -4.10 2.24
N ARG A 184 12.57 -5.31 2.80
CA ARG A 184 13.74 -6.12 3.16
C ARG A 184 14.28 -6.98 2.01
N SER A 185 13.42 -7.40 1.08
CA SER A 185 13.85 -8.22 -0.07
C SER A 185 14.62 -7.37 -1.07
N ASP A 186 15.89 -7.72 -1.34
CA ASP A 186 16.72 -7.03 -2.34
C ASP A 186 16.13 -7.11 -3.75
N LEU A 187 15.45 -8.22 -4.07
CA LEU A 187 14.73 -8.38 -5.33
C LEU A 187 13.56 -7.38 -5.42
N ALA A 188 12.77 -7.26 -4.35
CA ALA A 188 11.69 -6.28 -4.31
C ALA A 188 12.21 -4.85 -4.39
N ARG A 189 13.24 -4.53 -3.60
CA ARG A 189 13.90 -3.21 -3.58
C ARG A 189 14.40 -2.80 -4.95
N SER A 190 14.95 -3.73 -5.72
CA SER A 190 15.54 -3.47 -7.03
C SER A 190 14.54 -3.47 -8.20
N LYS A 191 13.31 -3.97 -8.00
CA LYS A 191 12.30 -4.06 -9.06
C LYS A 191 11.87 -2.66 -9.53
N PRO A 192 11.93 -2.37 -10.85
CA PRO A 192 11.51 -1.08 -11.38
C PRO A 192 9.98 -0.95 -11.33
N VAL A 193 9.49 0.23 -10.92
CA VAL A 193 8.06 0.53 -10.82
C VAL A 193 7.71 1.72 -11.70
N ASN A 194 6.83 1.51 -12.69
CA ASN A 194 6.48 2.55 -13.68
C ASN A 194 5.14 3.22 -13.40
N ASN A 195 4.29 2.58 -12.60
CA ASN A 195 2.95 3.03 -12.28
C ASN A 195 2.51 2.50 -10.91
N MET A 196 1.38 2.99 -10.45
CA MET A 196 0.82 2.65 -9.15
C MET A 196 0.49 1.15 -9.03
N PHE A 197 0.03 0.51 -10.11
CA PHE A 197 -0.18 -0.94 -10.14
C PHE A 197 1.12 -1.71 -9.85
N GLY A 198 2.21 -1.36 -10.53
CA GLY A 198 3.51 -2.03 -10.35
C GLY A 198 4.04 -1.86 -8.93
N LEU A 199 3.90 -0.67 -8.35
CA LEU A 199 4.27 -0.43 -6.97
C LEU A 199 3.41 -1.24 -5.98
N ALA A 200 2.09 -1.25 -6.19
CA ALA A 200 1.16 -2.02 -5.36
C ALA A 200 1.37 -3.53 -5.50
N ASN A 201 1.74 -4.02 -6.69
CA ASN A 201 2.07 -5.42 -6.94
C ASN A 201 3.32 -5.84 -6.16
N VAL A 202 4.41 -5.06 -6.22
CA VAL A 202 5.63 -5.31 -5.44
C VAL A 202 5.32 -5.33 -3.94
N ALA A 203 4.58 -4.33 -3.45
CA ALA A 203 4.17 -4.27 -2.05
C ALA A 203 3.31 -5.47 -1.67
N SER A 204 2.36 -5.88 -2.53
CA SER A 204 1.48 -7.01 -2.29
C SER A 204 2.25 -8.31 -2.15
N SER A 205 3.20 -8.58 -3.05
CA SER A 205 3.99 -9.81 -3.02
C SER A 205 4.88 -9.90 -1.79
N VAL A 206 5.48 -8.79 -1.34
CA VAL A 206 6.38 -8.80 -0.17
C VAL A 206 5.60 -8.88 1.14
N LEU A 207 4.47 -8.17 1.22
CA LEU A 207 3.67 -8.04 2.44
C LEU A 207 2.60 -9.12 2.59
N ASP A 208 2.49 -10.08 1.67
CA ASP A 208 1.55 -11.20 1.83
C ASP A 208 2.01 -12.10 3.00
N PRO A 209 1.19 -12.22 4.08
CA PRO A 209 1.57 -12.99 5.26
C PRO A 209 1.49 -14.50 5.03
N PHE A 210 0.81 -14.96 3.98
CA PHE A 210 0.62 -16.38 3.69
C PHE A 210 1.69 -16.93 2.74
N TRP A 211 2.59 -16.07 2.25
CA TRP A 211 3.64 -16.45 1.32
C TRP A 211 4.97 -16.59 2.04
N GLY A 212 5.63 -17.73 1.89
CA GLY A 212 7.04 -17.88 2.26
C GLY A 212 7.96 -17.22 1.23
N ASP A 213 9.21 -16.95 1.63
CA ASP A 213 10.18 -16.19 0.83
C ASP A 213 10.32 -16.69 -0.62
N ARG A 214 10.39 -18.00 -0.82
CA ARG A 214 10.47 -18.61 -2.15
C ARG A 214 9.31 -18.19 -3.07
N ARG A 215 8.07 -18.19 -2.55
CA ARG A 215 6.90 -17.82 -3.34
C ARG A 215 6.87 -16.33 -3.64
N LYS A 216 7.33 -15.50 -2.69
CA LYS A 216 7.48 -14.06 -2.89
C LYS A 216 8.48 -13.76 -4.00
N GLU A 217 9.62 -14.44 -3.99
CA GLU A 217 10.65 -14.31 -5.03
C GLU A 217 10.13 -14.76 -6.41
N GLU A 218 9.45 -15.91 -6.49
CA GLU A 218 8.85 -16.40 -7.73
C GLU A 218 7.88 -15.36 -8.34
N GLU A 219 7.00 -14.78 -7.53
CA GLU A 219 6.07 -13.74 -8.00
C GLU A 219 6.79 -12.44 -8.36
N LEU A 220 7.84 -12.07 -7.63
CA LEU A 220 8.64 -10.88 -7.93
C LEU A 220 9.43 -11.03 -9.23
N LEU A 221 9.86 -12.24 -9.59
CA LEU A 221 10.52 -12.55 -10.87
C LEU A 221 9.53 -12.63 -12.04
N ALA A 222 8.25 -12.90 -11.77
CA ALA A 222 7.22 -12.92 -12.81
C ALA A 222 7.02 -11.53 -13.42
N LYS A 223 7.15 -11.44 -14.75
CA LYS A 223 7.03 -10.19 -15.53
C LYS A 223 5.60 -9.69 -15.62
N ASP A 224 4.65 -10.61 -15.62
CA ASP A 224 3.22 -10.38 -15.77
C ASP A 224 2.45 -10.71 -14.49
N SER A 225 3.11 -10.61 -13.34
CA SER A 225 2.46 -10.74 -12.04
C SER A 225 1.25 -9.80 -11.95
N LYS A 226 0.10 -10.38 -11.62
CA LYS A 226 -1.16 -9.67 -11.41
C LYS A 226 -1.58 -9.67 -9.94
N HIS A 227 -0.67 -10.08 -9.05
CA HIS A 227 -0.97 -10.20 -7.63
C HIS A 227 -1.21 -8.82 -7.01
N LEU A 228 -2.30 -8.71 -6.26
CA LEU A 228 -2.69 -7.47 -5.59
C LEU A 228 -3.41 -7.82 -4.30
N THR A 229 -3.04 -7.16 -3.22
CA THR A 229 -3.71 -7.27 -1.91
C THR A 229 -4.13 -5.88 -1.43
N VAL A 230 -5.09 -5.84 -0.51
CA VAL A 230 -5.53 -4.59 0.14
C VAL A 230 -4.34 -3.94 0.84
N SER A 231 -3.52 -4.74 1.54
CA SER A 231 -2.34 -4.26 2.25
C SER A 231 -1.32 -3.66 1.27
N GLY A 232 -0.93 -4.38 0.21
CA GLY A 232 0.05 -3.85 -0.75
C GLY A 232 -0.43 -2.58 -1.44
N LEU A 233 -1.72 -2.51 -1.81
CA LEU A 233 -2.30 -1.29 -2.36
C LEU A 233 -2.29 -0.13 -1.35
N ALA A 234 -2.64 -0.39 -0.09
CA ALA A 234 -2.60 0.60 0.99
C ALA A 234 -1.23 1.27 1.11
N HIS A 235 -0.16 0.46 1.15
CA HIS A 235 1.22 0.93 1.26
C HIS A 235 1.65 1.75 0.05
N ALA A 236 1.36 1.26 -1.14
CA ALA A 236 1.64 2.00 -2.36
C ALA A 236 0.90 3.35 -2.38
N THR A 237 -0.36 3.39 -1.92
CA THR A 237 -1.16 4.62 -1.87
C THR A 237 -0.59 5.59 -0.85
N ALA A 238 -0.20 5.12 0.34
CA ALA A 238 0.44 5.94 1.36
C ALA A 238 1.77 6.53 0.87
N ALA A 239 2.62 5.71 0.26
CA ALA A 239 3.88 6.15 -0.33
C ALA A 239 3.66 7.21 -1.41
N HIS A 240 2.78 6.94 -2.38
CA HIS A 240 2.48 7.87 -3.47
C HIS A 240 1.82 9.18 -2.97
N ARG A 241 0.90 9.10 -2.00
CA ARG A 241 0.30 10.28 -1.35
C ARG A 241 1.35 11.18 -0.70
N SER A 242 2.39 10.59 -0.10
CA SER A 242 3.45 11.34 0.56
C SER A 242 4.39 12.05 -0.41
N SER A 243 4.58 11.48 -1.61
CA SER A 243 5.54 11.98 -2.60
C SER A 243 4.92 12.80 -3.74
N CYS A 244 3.60 12.72 -3.94
CA CYS A 244 2.92 13.38 -5.06
C CYS A 244 1.72 14.22 -4.61
N TYR A 245 1.83 15.55 -4.80
CA TYR A 245 0.76 16.48 -4.43
C TYR A 245 -0.51 16.30 -5.28
N ALA A 246 -0.38 16.09 -6.59
CA ALA A 246 -1.53 15.91 -7.49
C ALA A 246 -2.37 14.68 -7.10
N TYR A 247 -1.69 13.56 -6.82
CA TYR A 247 -2.32 12.34 -6.34
C TYR A 247 -2.96 12.53 -4.96
N SER A 248 -2.25 13.16 -4.03
CA SER A 248 -2.76 13.47 -2.68
C SER A 248 -4.01 14.35 -2.73
N SER A 249 -4.03 15.35 -3.60
CA SER A 249 -5.19 16.22 -3.83
C SER A 249 -6.38 15.43 -4.39
N ALA A 250 -6.14 14.59 -5.40
CA ALA A 250 -7.18 13.73 -5.98
C ALA A 250 -7.78 12.76 -4.95
N LEU A 251 -6.95 12.14 -4.12
CA LEU A 251 -7.41 11.27 -3.02
C LEU A 251 -8.27 12.03 -2.01
N ARG A 252 -7.89 13.26 -1.64
CA ARG A 252 -8.70 14.10 -0.73
C ARG A 252 -10.06 14.45 -1.34
N ASN A 253 -10.10 14.73 -2.64
CA ASN A 253 -11.35 15.02 -3.35
C ASN A 253 -12.27 13.80 -3.52
N ALA A 254 -11.67 12.60 -3.51
CA ALA A 254 -12.38 11.32 -3.56
C ALA A 254 -12.75 10.76 -2.18
N ARG A 255 -12.25 11.36 -1.08
CA ARG A 255 -12.57 10.92 0.28
C ARG A 255 -14.08 11.00 0.54
N GLY A 256 -14.65 9.92 1.08
CA GLY A 256 -16.09 9.81 1.35
C GLY A 256 -16.93 9.52 0.11
N LYS A 257 -16.31 9.40 -1.07
CA LYS A 257 -16.96 9.00 -2.31
C LYS A 257 -16.58 7.57 -2.65
N HIS A 258 -17.49 6.88 -3.34
CA HIS A 258 -17.24 5.53 -3.78
C HIS A 258 -16.51 5.55 -5.11
N ILE A 259 -15.31 4.97 -5.15
CA ILE A 259 -14.47 4.98 -6.34
C ILE A 259 -14.79 3.76 -7.21
N ASP A 260 -15.26 4.02 -8.42
CA ASP A 260 -15.51 2.98 -9.41
C ASP A 260 -14.33 2.92 -10.37
N HIS A 261 -13.43 1.96 -10.11
CA HIS A 261 -12.24 1.74 -10.95
C HIS A 261 -12.60 0.93 -12.20
N PRO A 262 -12.16 1.34 -13.42
CA PRO A 262 -12.36 0.55 -14.63
C PRO A 262 -11.64 -0.81 -14.55
N PRO A 263 -12.08 -1.82 -15.32
CA PRO A 263 -11.41 -3.12 -15.36
C PRO A 263 -9.96 -2.99 -15.82
N LEU A 264 -9.01 -3.44 -15.00
CA LEU A 264 -7.57 -3.42 -15.34
C LEU A 264 -7.15 -4.56 -16.27
N PHE A 265 -7.88 -5.68 -16.22
CA PHE A 265 -7.51 -6.92 -16.91
C PHE A 265 -8.72 -7.48 -17.64
N SER A 266 -8.49 -8.07 -18.82
CA SER A 266 -9.53 -8.72 -19.64
C SER A 266 -10.04 -10.03 -19.03
N ALA A 267 -9.24 -10.68 -18.18
CA ALA A 267 -9.61 -11.89 -17.46
C ALA A 267 -9.68 -11.61 -15.96
N PHE A 268 -10.67 -12.18 -15.27
CA PHE A 268 -10.91 -11.97 -13.85
C PHE A 268 -9.68 -12.36 -13.01
N PRO A 269 -8.95 -11.40 -12.41
CA PRO A 269 -7.71 -11.67 -11.69
C PRO A 269 -7.97 -12.27 -10.30
N ARG A 270 -9.22 -12.63 -9.97
CA ARG A 270 -9.73 -13.05 -8.64
C ARG A 270 -9.69 -11.94 -7.57
N TYR A 271 -9.39 -10.70 -7.95
CA TYR A 271 -9.39 -9.55 -7.02
C TYR A 271 -10.45 -8.52 -7.40
N HIS A 272 -11.15 -7.99 -6.40
CA HIS A 272 -12.11 -6.90 -6.57
C HIS A 272 -11.42 -5.55 -6.31
N ILE A 273 -10.79 -5.00 -7.36
CA ILE A 273 -10.03 -3.73 -7.30
C ILE A 273 -10.86 -2.61 -6.66
N LYS A 274 -12.13 -2.50 -7.04
CA LYS A 274 -13.10 -1.55 -6.48
C LYS A 274 -13.24 -1.68 -4.95
N SER A 275 -13.41 -2.90 -4.45
CA SER A 275 -13.47 -3.17 -3.01
C SER A 275 -12.15 -2.80 -2.33
N TYR A 276 -11.01 -3.09 -2.96
CA TYR A 276 -9.70 -2.80 -2.38
C TYR A 276 -9.46 -1.29 -2.26
N TYR A 277 -9.79 -0.51 -3.28
CA TYR A 277 -9.70 0.95 -3.24
C TYR A 277 -10.52 1.56 -2.11
N ASN A 278 -11.78 1.13 -1.97
CA ASN A 278 -12.64 1.63 -0.91
C ASN A 278 -12.07 1.32 0.48
N GLN A 279 -11.63 0.08 0.70
CA GLN A 279 -10.98 -0.31 1.96
C GLN A 279 -9.71 0.48 2.23
N VAL A 280 -8.90 0.73 1.20
CA VAL A 280 -7.66 1.51 1.32
C VAL A 280 -7.96 2.97 1.67
N ILE A 281 -8.94 3.60 1.03
CA ILE A 281 -9.29 5.00 1.28
C ILE A 281 -9.86 5.19 2.68
N GLU A 282 -10.70 4.25 3.13
CA GLU A 282 -11.27 4.27 4.48
C GLU A 282 -10.18 4.14 5.55
N ARG A 283 -9.17 3.28 5.30
CA ARG A 283 -8.10 2.98 6.26
C ARG A 283 -6.82 3.79 6.04
N LEU A 284 -6.82 4.73 5.09
CA LEU A 284 -5.59 5.39 4.64
C LEU A 284 -4.87 6.14 5.76
N ASP A 285 -5.63 6.72 6.69
CA ASP A 285 -5.10 7.47 7.82
C ASP A 285 -4.65 6.56 8.98
N GLN A 286 -4.91 5.25 8.89
CA GLN A 286 -4.52 4.24 9.89
C GLN A 286 -3.25 3.47 9.50
N ILE A 287 -2.73 3.67 8.28
CA ILE A 287 -1.53 2.96 7.81
C ILE A 287 -0.30 3.58 8.48
N PRO A 288 0.47 2.80 9.28
CA PRO A 288 1.70 3.28 9.87
C PRO A 288 2.67 3.75 8.79
N LYS A 289 3.28 4.92 9.00
CA LYS A 289 4.24 5.52 8.05
C LYS A 289 5.58 4.78 8.01
N GLU A 290 5.87 4.02 9.07
CA GLU A 290 7.04 3.15 9.20
C GLU A 290 6.55 1.71 9.36
N TYR A 291 7.00 0.85 8.44
CA TYR A 291 6.80 -0.58 8.56
C TYR A 291 8.04 -1.19 9.18
N ASP A 292 7.90 -1.61 10.44
CA ASP A 292 8.85 -2.53 11.07
C ASP A 292 8.43 -3.96 10.73
N ASP A 293 9.02 -4.53 9.67
CA ASP A 293 8.87 -5.95 9.32
C ASP A 293 9.57 -6.89 10.34
N SER A 294 9.70 -6.52 11.62
CA SER A 294 10.37 -7.33 12.62
C SER A 294 9.43 -8.30 13.33
N PRO A 295 9.74 -9.59 13.29
CA PRO A 295 9.87 -10.36 14.50
C PRO A 295 11.35 -10.26 14.94
N ALA A 296 11.66 -9.31 15.82
CA ALA A 296 12.88 -9.29 16.65
C ALA A 296 14.22 -9.75 16.02
N ASN A 297 14.78 -9.02 15.04
CA ASN A 297 16.20 -9.19 14.71
C ASN A 297 16.93 -7.83 14.69
N PRO A 298 17.83 -7.53 15.64
CA PRO A 298 18.56 -6.27 15.65
C PRO A 298 19.46 -6.19 14.41
N THR A 299 19.43 -5.05 13.72
CA THR A 299 20.44 -4.74 12.71
C THR A 299 21.80 -4.64 13.40
N ILE A 300 22.62 -5.68 13.29
CA ILE A 300 23.99 -5.65 13.79
C ILE A 300 24.83 -4.85 12.79
N VAL A 301 25.13 -3.61 13.14
CA VAL A 301 26.14 -2.82 12.43
C VAL A 301 27.51 -3.23 12.97
N ALA A 302 28.23 -4.06 12.22
CA ALA A 302 29.63 -4.33 12.51
C ALA A 302 30.48 -3.14 12.03
N LEU A 303 30.95 -2.32 12.97
CA LEU A 303 31.92 -1.25 12.67
C LEU A 303 33.34 -1.83 12.59
N PRO A 304 34.18 -1.37 11.65
CA PRO A 304 35.60 -1.70 11.65
C PRO A 304 36.27 -1.25 12.95
N LEU A 305 37.26 -1.99 13.42
CA LEU A 305 38.06 -1.67 14.62
C LEU A 305 38.66 -0.25 14.61
N SER A 306 38.81 0.37 13.44
CA SER A 306 39.28 1.76 13.31
C SER A 306 38.27 2.82 13.77
N PHE A 307 37.04 2.44 14.13
CA PHE A 307 35.97 3.31 14.61
C PHE A 307 35.59 3.07 16.09
N LEU A 308 36.30 2.18 16.78
CA LEU A 308 36.22 1.97 18.23
C LEU A 308 37.41 2.66 18.90
#